data_AF-A0A1P8MW90-F1
#
_entry.id   AF-A0A1P8MW90-F1
#
_cell.length_a   1.000
_cell.length_b   1.000
_cell.length_c   1.000
_cell.angle_alpha   90.00
_cell.angle_beta   90.00
_cell.angle_gamma   90.00
#
_symmetry.space_group_name_H-M   'P 1'
#
loop_
_entity.id
_entity.type
_entity.pdbx_description
1 polymer ?
#
loop_
_entity_poly.entity_id
_entity_poly.type
_entity_poly.pdbx_seq_one_letter_code
_entity_poly.pdbx_strand_id
1 'polypeptide(L)'
;MDLPDTKAFYAGGTLDFLKLIGSAAALHGRRVVGGEFLTWMSRDYMTSPHKIKVHADRFFVSGITQLHYHSMYYQAPEAAYPGFNAWSQPDLPVSFAGSMTRANPIFDYLRDLNANVARNQLIAQSGRNMANIGVFHNIWRYPGRALRQEETVSGYLGAGDMPPLLGFPPPFEALSPEEQHISQRVQTSDALKSAGYDYVLVNSDSLMRGELRDGVLHMGDIRMEALVLSNETHLPADLARRLIVLSNDGFKVFFVGETPARHSGFHVSRMNDAVVSNMTEALATREWRADSPQTLPALLEAADVAPGLRFQSDQPEMQYIRRQIGDDRFYFIRSSDEEPRNFTGALPCDATCAPWHVDLWTGVQTHPPLHHCDDGMVVLSGTLEPFGSMMIRLGPGTEKRHVANGDLPVTRIGPTLSSKRRRRAPMNSYLGMAIPQRLLPIHCPPSLALKTGRCASRHDHPTGRQRRLNSPLRHWPTGAISLNCAMRRGGRSTQPALR
;
A
#
# COMPACT_ATOMS: atom_id res chain seq x y z
N MET A 1 -19.30 1.62 18.76
CA MET A 1 -17.94 1.36 19.27
C MET A 1 -17.17 2.65 19.18
N ASP A 2 -16.53 3.08 20.26
CA ASP A 2 -15.84 4.37 20.32
C ASP A 2 -14.40 4.29 19.83
N LEU A 3 -13.73 3.16 20.06
CA LEU A 3 -12.38 2.85 19.59
C LEU A 3 -12.43 1.57 18.77
N PRO A 4 -12.69 1.64 17.45
CA PRO A 4 -12.57 0.49 16.55
C PRO A 4 -11.13 -0.04 16.53
N ASP A 5 -10.97 -1.36 16.48
CA ASP A 5 -9.67 -2.02 16.72
C ASP A 5 -9.44 -3.23 15.79
N THR A 6 -8.16 -3.55 15.50
CA THR A 6 -7.74 -4.72 14.72
C THR A 6 -6.42 -5.30 15.25
N LYS A 7 -5.93 -6.40 14.67
CA LYS A 7 -4.71 -7.10 15.09
C LYS A 7 -3.88 -7.63 13.94
N ALA A 8 -2.56 -7.71 14.10
CA ALA A 8 -1.67 -8.28 13.08
C ALA A 8 -1.76 -9.81 12.94
N PHE A 9 -2.33 -10.52 13.92
CA PHE A 9 -2.37 -11.98 13.93
C PHE A 9 -3.34 -12.55 12.89
N TYR A 10 -4.55 -11.98 12.84
CA TYR A 10 -5.60 -12.46 11.95
C TYR A 10 -5.29 -12.10 10.50
N ALA A 11 -5.58 -13.02 9.56
CA ALA A 11 -5.26 -12.86 8.13
C ALA A 11 -3.79 -12.51 7.85
N GLY A 12 -2.89 -12.84 8.80
CA GLY A 12 -1.46 -12.49 8.75
C GLY A 12 -1.16 -10.99 8.80
N GLY A 13 -2.13 -10.14 9.18
CA GLY A 13 -1.92 -8.69 9.22
C GLY A 13 -1.65 -8.11 7.84
N THR A 14 -2.28 -8.69 6.82
CA THR A 14 -2.22 -8.19 5.44
C THR A 14 -2.82 -6.79 5.34
N LEU A 15 -2.28 -5.97 4.44
CA LEU A 15 -2.70 -4.59 4.27
C LEU A 15 -4.22 -4.46 4.09
N ASP A 16 -4.80 -5.29 3.23
CA ASP A 16 -6.22 -5.25 2.89
C ASP A 16 -7.13 -5.64 4.07
N PHE A 17 -6.69 -6.60 4.90
CA PHE A 17 -7.38 -6.94 6.14
C PHE A 17 -7.36 -5.77 7.14
N LEU A 18 -6.19 -5.17 7.38
CA LEU A 18 -6.06 -4.03 8.29
C LEU A 18 -6.90 -2.84 7.80
N LYS A 19 -7.02 -2.68 6.48
CA LYS A 19 -7.80 -1.61 5.85
C LYS A 19 -9.30 -1.70 6.13
N LEU A 20 -9.82 -2.87 6.53
CA LEU A 20 -11.24 -3.01 6.91
C LEU A 20 -11.59 -2.08 8.06
N ILE A 21 -10.82 -2.11 9.15
CA ILE A 21 -11.12 -1.30 10.33
C ILE A 21 -10.82 0.18 10.08
N GLY A 22 -9.76 0.49 9.31
CA GLY A 22 -9.43 1.85 8.89
C GLY A 22 -10.54 2.47 8.03
N SER A 23 -11.10 1.69 7.10
CA SER A 23 -12.23 2.09 6.26
C SER A 23 -13.51 2.27 7.08
N ALA A 24 -13.83 1.32 7.96
CA ALA A 24 -14.98 1.45 8.85
C ALA A 24 -14.88 2.70 9.72
N ALA A 25 -13.71 2.97 10.31
CA ALA A 25 -13.49 4.19 11.07
C ALA A 25 -13.71 5.46 10.23
N ALA A 26 -13.15 5.52 9.02
CA ALA A 26 -13.28 6.66 8.12
C ALA A 26 -14.73 6.94 7.72
N LEU A 27 -15.48 5.89 7.34
CA LEU A 27 -16.88 5.97 6.95
C LEU A 27 -17.80 6.43 8.10
N HIS A 28 -17.36 6.22 9.35
CA HIS A 28 -18.09 6.57 10.56
C HIS A 28 -17.48 7.75 11.34
N GLY A 29 -16.53 8.49 10.76
CA GLY A 29 -15.93 9.70 11.36
C GLY A 29 -15.14 9.43 12.65
N ARG A 30 -14.53 8.25 12.80
CA ARG A 30 -13.73 7.88 13.97
C ARG A 30 -12.27 8.21 13.72
N ARG A 31 -11.72 9.10 14.56
CA ARG A 31 -10.32 9.56 14.47
C ARG A 31 -9.32 8.61 15.10
N VAL A 32 -9.74 7.92 16.17
CA VAL A 32 -8.90 6.97 16.91
C VAL A 32 -9.26 5.56 16.50
N VAL A 33 -8.30 4.85 15.91
CA VAL A 33 -8.44 3.48 15.41
C VAL A 33 -7.25 2.71 15.95
N GLY A 34 -7.54 1.71 16.79
CA GLY A 34 -6.52 0.92 17.44
C GLY A 34 -6.02 -0.24 16.57
N GLY A 35 -4.79 -0.67 16.85
CA GLY A 35 -4.18 -1.81 16.19
C GLY A 35 -3.17 -2.52 17.09
N GLU A 36 -3.48 -3.77 17.41
CA GLU A 36 -2.60 -4.71 18.09
C GLU A 36 -1.50 -5.16 17.10
N PHE A 37 -0.29 -4.63 17.25
CA PHE A 37 0.80 -4.88 16.31
C PHE A 37 1.91 -5.75 16.93
N LEU A 38 2.63 -6.49 16.06
CA LEU A 38 3.71 -7.44 16.39
C LEU A 38 3.27 -8.78 17.00
N THR A 39 2.03 -9.20 16.76
CA THR A 39 1.48 -10.52 17.16
C THR A 39 1.82 -11.63 16.16
N TRP A 40 3.09 -12.02 16.04
CA TRP A 40 3.48 -13.12 15.13
C TRP A 40 3.71 -14.43 15.86
N MET A 41 3.17 -15.52 15.34
CA MET A 41 3.36 -16.86 15.91
C MET A 41 4.75 -17.40 15.64
N SER A 42 5.36 -18.05 16.63
CA SER A 42 6.70 -18.66 16.57
C SER A 42 7.83 -17.67 16.22
N ARG A 43 7.74 -16.45 16.77
CA ARG A 43 8.65 -15.32 16.51
C ARG A 43 9.18 -14.63 17.77
N ASP A 44 9.20 -15.32 18.90
CA ASP A 44 9.72 -14.78 20.14
C ASP A 44 11.20 -14.40 20.02
N TYR A 45 11.56 -13.22 20.53
CA TYR A 45 12.92 -12.64 20.44
C TYR A 45 13.47 -12.43 19.01
N MET A 46 12.62 -12.50 17.98
CA MET A 46 13.01 -12.29 16.57
C MET A 46 12.64 -10.91 16.02
N THR A 47 12.16 -10.01 16.87
CA THR A 47 11.71 -8.68 16.43
C THR A 47 12.87 -7.69 16.47
N SER A 48 13.17 -7.06 15.34
CA SER A 48 14.19 -6.01 15.24
C SER A 48 13.55 -4.62 15.19
N PRO A 49 14.28 -3.54 15.53
CA PRO A 49 13.82 -2.16 15.37
C PRO A 49 13.30 -1.86 13.96
N HIS A 50 13.96 -2.40 12.93
CA HIS A 50 13.56 -2.23 11.53
C HIS A 50 12.19 -2.89 11.27
N LYS A 51 11.94 -4.12 11.76
CA LYS A 51 10.63 -4.77 11.68
C LYS A 51 9.52 -3.97 12.36
N ILE A 52 9.79 -3.39 13.52
CA ILE A 52 8.83 -2.54 14.23
C ILE A 52 8.43 -1.36 13.35
N LYS A 53 9.40 -0.68 12.72
CA LYS A 53 9.14 0.45 11.84
C LYS A 53 8.34 0.06 10.59
N VAL A 54 8.75 -0.98 9.88
CA VAL A 54 8.05 -1.46 8.66
C VAL A 54 6.61 -1.88 8.98
N HIS A 55 6.41 -2.59 10.09
CA HIS A 55 5.08 -3.04 10.48
C HIS A 55 4.19 -1.88 10.96
N ALA A 56 4.75 -0.90 11.67
CA ALA A 56 4.03 0.32 12.04
C ALA A 56 3.58 1.10 10.80
N ASP A 57 4.46 1.26 9.80
CA ASP A 57 4.12 1.96 8.55
C ASP A 57 2.98 1.27 7.80
N ARG A 58 2.95 -0.07 7.78
CA ARG A 58 1.81 -0.82 7.23
C ARG A 58 0.51 -0.46 7.95
N PHE A 59 0.52 -0.44 9.27
CA PHE A 59 -0.68 -0.12 10.05
C PHE A 59 -1.14 1.30 9.72
N PHE A 60 -0.24 2.28 9.67
CA PHE A 60 -0.59 3.66 9.34
C PHE A 60 -1.18 3.81 7.93
N VAL A 61 -0.56 3.19 6.91
CA VAL A 61 -1.07 3.28 5.54
C VAL A 61 -2.41 2.56 5.36
N SER A 62 -2.73 1.59 6.23
CA SER A 62 -4.03 0.92 6.25
C SER A 62 -5.16 1.74 6.90
N GLY A 63 -4.82 2.87 7.54
CA GLY A 63 -5.77 3.77 8.19
C GLY A 63 -5.80 3.69 9.72
N ILE A 64 -5.01 2.81 10.33
CA ILE A 64 -4.85 2.76 11.80
C ILE A 64 -4.17 4.04 12.29
N THR A 65 -4.60 4.54 13.44
CA THR A 65 -4.10 5.81 14.00
C THR A 65 -3.55 5.68 15.40
N GLN A 66 -3.71 4.51 16.05
CA GLN A 66 -3.17 4.22 17.37
C GLN A 66 -2.65 2.78 17.46
N LEU A 67 -1.35 2.62 17.66
CA LEU A 67 -0.72 1.30 17.82
C LEU A 67 -0.62 0.95 19.30
N HIS A 68 -0.83 -0.31 19.62
CA HIS A 68 -0.53 -0.84 20.94
C HIS A 68 0.24 -2.16 20.83
N TYR A 69 1.33 -2.25 21.57
CA TYR A 69 2.26 -3.37 21.50
C TYR A 69 1.62 -4.66 21.98
N HIS A 70 1.74 -5.72 21.18
CA HIS A 70 1.70 -7.09 21.67
C HIS A 70 3.13 -7.64 21.77
N SER A 71 3.75 -7.70 22.94
CA SER A 71 3.22 -7.31 24.24
C SER A 71 4.32 -6.72 25.13
N MET A 72 3.90 -5.92 26.12
CA MET A 72 4.72 -5.43 27.23
C MET A 72 4.22 -6.08 28.53
N TYR A 73 4.81 -7.22 28.89
CA TYR A 73 4.40 -7.97 30.08
C TYR A 73 5.17 -7.56 31.34
N TYR A 74 4.61 -7.92 32.49
CA TYR A 74 5.24 -7.72 33.79
C TYR A 74 6.56 -8.47 33.91
N GLN A 75 7.60 -7.80 34.42
CA GLN A 75 8.90 -8.40 34.69
C GLN A 75 8.95 -8.84 36.16
N ALA A 76 8.71 -10.11 36.41
CA ALA A 76 8.83 -10.71 37.74
C ALA A 76 10.29 -10.58 38.23
N PRO A 77 10.55 -9.93 39.38
CA PRO A 77 11.91 -9.71 39.89
C PRO A 77 12.73 -10.99 40.09
N GLU A 78 12.06 -12.09 40.43
CA GLU A 78 12.64 -13.41 40.68
C GLU A 78 12.94 -14.20 39.40
N ALA A 79 12.42 -13.79 38.23
CA ALA A 79 12.65 -14.50 36.99
C ALA A 79 14.04 -14.19 36.43
N ALA A 80 14.84 -15.24 36.22
CA ALA A 80 16.14 -15.12 35.58
C ALA A 80 16.01 -14.57 34.15
N TYR A 81 17.02 -13.83 33.67
CA TYR A 81 17.07 -13.31 32.29
C TYR A 81 16.76 -14.42 31.27
N PRO A 82 15.89 -14.17 30.26
CA PRO A 82 15.30 -12.88 29.86
C PRO A 82 14.04 -12.45 30.63
N GLY A 83 13.71 -13.14 31.72
CA GLY A 83 12.53 -12.90 32.56
C GLY A 83 11.33 -13.75 32.13
N PHE A 84 10.21 -13.56 32.82
CA PHE A 84 8.92 -14.17 32.46
C PHE A 84 8.43 -13.62 31.11
N ASN A 85 7.88 -14.46 30.23
CA ASN A 85 7.25 -14.04 28.98
C ASN A 85 5.92 -14.78 28.80
N ALA A 86 4.79 -14.10 29.05
CA ALA A 86 3.46 -14.72 29.00
C ALA A 86 3.09 -15.43 27.69
N TRP A 87 3.81 -15.16 26.60
CA TRP A 87 3.55 -15.70 25.28
C TRP A 87 4.70 -16.53 24.71
N SER A 88 5.73 -16.83 25.51
CA SER A 88 6.78 -17.77 25.15
C SER A 88 7.31 -18.40 26.44
N GLN A 89 6.74 -19.53 26.83
CA GLN A 89 7.13 -20.32 27.99
C GLN A 89 7.35 -21.78 27.58
N PRO A 90 8.21 -22.54 28.28
CA PRO A 90 8.48 -23.94 27.95
C PRO A 90 7.25 -24.86 27.94
N ASP A 91 6.21 -24.51 28.69
CA ASP A 91 4.95 -25.25 28.82
C ASP A 91 3.89 -24.84 27.79
N LEU A 92 4.12 -23.75 27.03
CA LEU A 92 3.23 -23.34 25.96
C LEU A 92 3.54 -24.11 24.66
N PRO A 93 2.52 -24.63 23.96
CA PRO A 93 2.73 -25.37 22.70
C PRO A 93 3.18 -24.47 21.54
N VAL A 94 3.11 -23.14 21.71
CA VAL A 94 3.44 -22.15 20.71
C VAL A 94 3.96 -20.87 21.39
N SER A 95 4.98 -20.27 20.80
CA SER A 95 5.48 -18.95 21.20
C SER A 95 4.92 -17.84 20.31
N PHE A 96 4.95 -16.59 20.76
CA PHE A 96 4.60 -15.42 19.96
C PHE A 96 5.68 -14.33 20.07
N ALA A 97 5.80 -13.53 19.01
CA ALA A 97 6.50 -12.26 19.04
C ALA A 97 5.90 -11.34 20.11
N GLY A 98 6.74 -10.40 20.53
CA GLY A 98 6.48 -9.53 21.66
C GLY A 98 7.76 -9.37 22.48
N SER A 99 7.61 -9.27 23.81
CA SER A 99 8.70 -8.97 24.73
C SER A 99 9.25 -7.55 24.58
N MET A 100 8.37 -6.54 24.50
CA MET A 100 8.81 -5.13 24.48
C MET A 100 9.11 -4.60 25.88
N THR A 101 9.81 -5.41 26.68
CA THR A 101 10.12 -5.11 28.09
C THR A 101 11.57 -4.65 28.25
N ARG A 102 11.91 -4.10 29.43
CA ARG A 102 13.28 -3.62 29.73
C ARG A 102 14.37 -4.70 29.65
N ALA A 103 13.99 -5.98 29.64
CA ALA A 103 14.92 -7.09 29.51
C ALA A 103 15.27 -7.38 28.04
N ASN A 104 14.52 -6.83 27.08
CA ASN A 104 14.81 -7.04 25.68
C ASN A 104 15.96 -6.10 25.24
N PRO A 105 17.00 -6.62 24.56
CA PRO A 105 18.11 -5.80 24.05
C PRO A 105 17.69 -4.62 23.16
N ILE A 106 16.50 -4.66 22.55
CA ILE A 106 16.01 -3.57 21.70
C ILE A 106 15.31 -2.44 22.48
N PHE A 107 15.14 -2.58 23.80
CA PHE A 107 14.31 -1.67 24.61
C PHE A 107 14.75 -0.21 24.52
N ASP A 108 16.06 0.05 24.52
CA ASP A 108 16.61 1.40 24.45
C ASP A 108 16.25 2.11 23.12
N TYR A 109 16.12 1.35 22.02
CA TYR A 109 15.70 1.89 20.71
C TYR A 109 14.21 2.20 20.64
N LEU A 110 13.39 1.64 21.55
CA LEU A 110 11.95 1.88 21.54
C LEU A 110 11.62 3.35 21.79
N ARG A 111 12.49 4.12 22.47
CA ARG A 111 12.29 5.56 22.65
C ARG A 111 12.21 6.28 21.30
N ASP A 112 13.20 6.09 20.44
CA ASP A 112 13.29 6.79 19.16
C ASP A 112 12.23 6.29 18.17
N LEU A 113 11.98 4.98 18.16
CA LEU A 113 10.89 4.38 17.40
C LEU A 113 9.53 4.94 17.82
N ASN A 114 9.26 5.02 19.13
CA ASN A 114 8.00 5.54 19.65
C ASN A 114 7.86 7.04 19.38
N ALA A 115 8.96 7.82 19.35
CA ALA A 115 8.90 9.22 18.95
C ALA A 115 8.48 9.37 17.49
N ASN A 116 9.00 8.52 16.59
CA ASN A 116 8.57 8.46 15.19
C ASN A 116 7.08 8.06 15.06
N VAL A 117 6.70 6.96 15.69
CA VAL A 117 5.32 6.44 15.72
C VAL A 117 4.36 7.50 16.28
N ALA A 118 4.70 8.16 17.40
CA ALA A 118 3.86 9.16 18.03
C ALA A 118 3.61 10.39 17.13
N ARG A 119 4.62 10.85 16.38
CA ARG A 119 4.42 11.94 15.41
C ARG A 119 3.50 11.53 14.26
N ASN A 120 3.60 10.27 13.80
CA ASN A 120 2.68 9.76 12.80
C ASN A 120 1.24 9.65 13.34
N GLN A 121 1.06 9.10 14.55
CA GLN A 121 -0.25 9.06 15.23
C GLN A 121 -0.85 10.45 15.41
N LEU A 122 -0.05 11.45 15.79
CA LEU A 122 -0.51 12.83 15.93
C LEU A 122 -1.14 13.35 14.64
N ILE A 123 -0.44 13.18 13.50
CA ILE A 123 -0.94 13.60 12.18
C ILE A 123 -2.20 12.79 11.81
N ALA A 124 -2.14 11.47 11.97
CA ALA A 124 -3.21 10.57 11.60
C ALA A 124 -4.51 10.82 12.39
N GLN A 125 -4.42 11.18 13.68
CA GLN A 125 -5.56 11.46 14.55
C GLN A 125 -6.08 12.91 14.44
N SER A 126 -5.23 13.85 14.02
CA SER A 126 -5.61 15.26 13.88
C SER A 126 -6.43 15.53 12.61
N GLY A 127 -6.28 14.69 11.58
CA GLY A 127 -6.89 14.89 10.27
C GLY A 127 -8.00 13.90 9.94
N ARG A 128 -8.84 14.28 8.98
CA ARG A 128 -9.81 13.38 8.36
C ARG A 128 -9.15 12.52 7.29
N ASN A 129 -9.57 11.27 7.18
CA ASN A 129 -9.16 10.40 6.07
C ASN A 129 -9.68 10.94 4.74
N MET A 130 -8.84 10.93 3.70
CA MET A 130 -9.27 11.21 2.33
C MET A 130 -9.16 9.94 1.50
N ALA A 131 -10.20 9.65 0.73
CA ALA A 131 -10.23 8.69 -0.35
C ALA A 131 -11.43 9.02 -1.23
N ASN A 132 -11.28 8.96 -2.54
CA ASN A 132 -12.37 9.23 -3.49
C ASN A 132 -12.98 7.96 -4.11
N ILE A 133 -12.35 6.80 -3.93
CA ILE A 133 -12.88 5.51 -4.38
C ILE A 133 -13.42 4.69 -3.20
N GLY A 134 -14.63 4.15 -3.35
CA GLY A 134 -15.11 3.05 -2.51
C GLY A 134 -15.00 1.73 -3.26
N VAL A 135 -14.35 0.74 -2.67
CA VAL A 135 -14.43 -0.65 -3.14
C VAL A 135 -15.48 -1.35 -2.28
N PHE A 136 -16.53 -1.83 -2.92
CA PHE A 136 -17.59 -2.51 -2.19
C PHE A 136 -17.03 -3.75 -1.48
N HIS A 137 -17.45 -3.91 -0.23
CA HIS A 137 -17.16 -5.05 0.58
C HIS A 137 -18.45 -5.45 1.28
N ASN A 138 -19.02 -6.54 0.82
CA ASN A 138 -20.07 -7.20 1.57
C ASN A 138 -19.40 -7.91 2.76
N ILE A 139 -19.82 -7.61 3.98
CA ILE A 139 -19.24 -8.18 5.20
C ILE A 139 -19.70 -9.64 5.32
N TRP A 140 -19.02 -10.49 4.54
CA TRP A 140 -18.89 -11.91 4.76
C TRP A 140 -17.58 -12.14 5.51
N ARG A 141 -17.35 -13.34 6.01
CA ARG A 141 -16.26 -13.62 6.94
C ARG A 141 -14.91 -13.40 6.24
N TYR A 142 -14.14 -12.40 6.65
CA TYR A 142 -12.80 -12.23 6.09
C TYR A 142 -11.95 -13.49 6.41
N PRO A 143 -11.20 -14.06 5.46
CA PRO A 143 -10.43 -15.27 5.69
C PRO A 143 -9.38 -15.12 6.81
N GLY A 144 -9.29 -16.12 7.69
CA GLY A 144 -8.37 -16.09 8.82
C GLY A 144 -6.90 -16.29 8.45
N ARG A 145 -6.62 -16.84 7.26
CA ARG A 145 -5.27 -17.00 6.72
C ARG A 145 -4.93 -15.86 5.77
N ALA A 146 -3.64 -15.53 5.66
CA ALA A 146 -3.17 -14.63 4.62
C ALA A 146 -3.36 -15.27 3.25
N LEU A 147 -3.98 -14.56 2.32
CA LEU A 147 -4.25 -15.04 0.96
C LEU A 147 -3.11 -14.75 -0.02
N ARG A 148 -2.13 -13.97 0.42
CA ARG A 148 -0.93 -13.63 -0.36
C ARG A 148 0.24 -13.35 0.56
N GLN A 149 1.43 -13.41 -0.01
CA GLN A 149 2.64 -12.97 0.66
C GLN A 149 2.74 -11.44 0.59
N GLU A 150 3.03 -10.81 1.72
CA GLU A 150 3.43 -9.41 1.83
C GLU A 150 4.54 -9.31 2.90
N GLU A 151 5.20 -8.15 3.02
CA GLU A 151 6.24 -7.93 4.04
C GLU A 151 5.69 -8.15 5.45
N THR A 152 6.46 -8.66 6.40
CA THR A 152 6.02 -8.88 7.79
C THR A 152 4.87 -9.89 8.00
N VAL A 153 4.28 -10.48 6.94
CA VAL A 153 3.35 -11.61 7.10
C VAL A 153 4.13 -12.76 7.75
N SER A 154 3.56 -13.34 8.81
CA SER A 154 4.24 -14.33 9.65
C SER A 154 5.54 -13.83 10.28
N GLY A 155 5.72 -12.51 10.43
CA GLY A 155 6.89 -11.88 11.06
C GLY A 155 8.20 -12.01 10.27
N TYR A 156 8.12 -12.36 9.00
CA TYR A 156 9.27 -12.45 8.08
C TYR A 156 9.46 -11.14 7.31
N LEU A 157 10.68 -10.59 7.27
CA LEU A 157 10.99 -9.34 6.56
C LEU A 157 12.06 -9.48 5.46
N GLY A 158 12.46 -10.70 5.08
CA GLY A 158 13.39 -10.93 3.97
C GLY A 158 14.84 -11.19 4.40
N ALA A 159 15.80 -10.70 3.62
CA ALA A 159 17.23 -10.97 3.81
C ALA A 159 17.74 -10.50 5.18
N GLY A 160 18.37 -11.41 5.93
CA GLY A 160 18.87 -11.15 7.30
C GLY A 160 17.89 -11.50 8.41
N ASP A 161 16.66 -11.91 8.07
CA ASP A 161 15.72 -12.47 9.02
C ASP A 161 15.72 -14.00 9.01
N MET A 162 15.45 -14.62 10.16
CA MET A 162 15.33 -16.08 10.19
C MET A 162 14.01 -16.48 9.47
N PRO A 163 14.05 -17.44 8.54
CA PRO A 163 12.85 -17.93 7.88
C PRO A 163 11.80 -18.47 8.88
N PRO A 164 10.51 -18.49 8.52
CA PRO A 164 9.46 -19.04 9.38
C PRO A 164 9.77 -20.49 9.81
N LEU A 165 9.67 -20.79 11.11
CA LEU A 165 9.87 -22.15 11.66
C LEU A 165 8.73 -23.10 11.28
N LEU A 166 7.50 -22.60 11.34
CA LEU A 166 6.34 -23.22 10.72
C LEU A 166 6.27 -22.67 9.30
N GLY A 167 6.38 -23.55 8.30
CA GLY A 167 6.22 -23.15 6.90
C GLY A 167 4.88 -22.45 6.69
N PHE A 168 4.80 -21.63 5.63
CA PHE A 168 3.49 -21.13 5.16
C PHE A 168 2.55 -22.34 4.96
N PRO A 169 1.24 -22.20 5.25
CA PRO A 169 0.29 -23.24 4.83
C PRO A 169 0.59 -23.56 3.36
N PRO A 170 0.73 -24.85 3.01
CA PRO A 170 1.24 -25.23 1.71
C PRO A 170 0.40 -24.57 0.61
N PRO A 171 1.01 -24.02 -0.46
CA PRO A 171 0.32 -23.32 -1.54
C PRO A 171 -0.65 -24.21 -2.34
N PHE A 172 -0.78 -25.49 -1.99
CA PHE A 172 -1.59 -26.50 -2.68
C PHE A 172 -3.01 -26.65 -2.13
N GLU A 173 -3.38 -25.93 -1.07
CA GLU A 173 -4.78 -25.92 -0.62
C GLU A 173 -5.59 -24.97 -1.51
N ALA A 174 -6.51 -25.53 -2.30
CA ALA A 174 -7.41 -24.76 -3.14
C ALA A 174 -8.14 -23.70 -2.31
N LEU A 175 -8.17 -22.46 -2.82
CA LEU A 175 -8.95 -21.39 -2.20
C LEU A 175 -10.43 -21.78 -2.20
N SER A 176 -11.10 -21.61 -1.06
CA SER A 176 -12.56 -21.67 -1.02
C SER A 176 -13.18 -20.57 -1.89
N PRO A 177 -14.45 -20.69 -2.32
CA PRO A 177 -15.10 -19.64 -3.11
C PRO A 177 -15.05 -18.24 -2.46
N GLU A 178 -15.17 -18.17 -1.13
CA GLU A 178 -15.04 -16.92 -0.36
C GLU A 178 -13.63 -16.33 -0.46
N GLU A 179 -12.60 -17.16 -0.34
CA GLU A 179 -11.20 -16.72 -0.46
C GLU A 179 -10.83 -16.32 -1.88
N GLN A 180 -11.40 -16.98 -2.89
CA GLN A 180 -11.24 -16.59 -4.29
C GLN A 180 -11.83 -15.20 -4.54
N HIS A 181 -13.05 -14.95 -4.05
CA HIS A 181 -13.71 -13.66 -4.16
C HIS A 181 -12.90 -12.54 -3.47
N ILE A 182 -12.42 -12.76 -2.23
CA ILE A 182 -11.56 -11.78 -1.55
C ILE A 182 -10.26 -11.55 -2.32
N SER A 183 -9.63 -12.61 -2.85
CA SER A 183 -8.40 -12.50 -3.64
C SER A 183 -8.61 -11.65 -4.91
N GLN A 184 -9.73 -11.81 -5.61
CA GLN A 184 -10.08 -10.99 -6.77
C GLN A 184 -10.28 -9.51 -6.41
N ARG A 185 -10.95 -9.22 -5.29
CA ARG A 185 -11.10 -7.86 -4.79
C ARG A 185 -9.75 -7.23 -4.39
N VAL A 186 -8.85 -8.01 -3.79
CA VAL A 186 -7.48 -7.57 -3.47
C VAL A 186 -6.74 -7.17 -4.74
N GLN A 187 -6.87 -7.92 -5.83
CA GLN A 187 -6.26 -7.56 -7.13
C GLN A 187 -6.79 -6.21 -7.67
N THR A 188 -8.10 -5.96 -7.56
CA THR A 188 -8.70 -4.65 -7.88
C THR A 188 -8.10 -3.54 -7.02
N SER A 189 -7.95 -3.80 -5.73
CA SER A 189 -7.36 -2.85 -4.78
C SER A 189 -5.87 -2.57 -5.09
N ASP A 190 -5.12 -3.56 -5.56
CA ASP A 190 -3.72 -3.36 -5.98
C ASP A 190 -3.61 -2.55 -7.26
N ALA A 191 -4.46 -2.81 -8.26
CA ALA A 191 -4.48 -2.03 -9.50
C ALA A 191 -4.78 -0.55 -9.22
N LEU A 192 -5.74 -0.27 -8.34
CA LEU A 192 -6.03 1.10 -7.88
C LEU A 192 -4.81 1.77 -7.23
N LYS A 193 -4.18 1.11 -6.24
CA LYS A 193 -2.99 1.67 -5.56
C LYS A 193 -1.83 1.89 -6.52
N SER A 194 -1.56 0.92 -7.41
CA SER A 194 -0.46 0.95 -8.38
C SER A 194 -0.59 2.15 -9.31
N ALA A 195 -1.82 2.49 -9.70
CA ALA A 195 -2.14 3.67 -10.49
C ALA A 195 -2.30 4.96 -9.65
N GLY A 196 -2.09 4.89 -8.34
CA GLY A 196 -2.10 6.05 -7.46
C GLY A 196 -3.47 6.47 -6.94
N TYR A 197 -4.49 5.61 -7.00
CA TYR A 197 -5.77 5.83 -6.32
C TYR A 197 -5.70 5.40 -4.86
N ASP A 198 -6.29 6.20 -3.98
CA ASP A 198 -6.65 5.78 -2.63
C ASP A 198 -8.10 5.32 -2.61
N TYR A 199 -8.39 4.37 -1.72
CA TYR A 199 -9.72 3.78 -1.63
C TYR A 199 -10.11 3.51 -0.18
N VAL A 200 -11.39 3.27 0.06
CA VAL A 200 -11.91 2.67 1.30
C VAL A 200 -12.74 1.45 0.96
N LEU A 201 -12.80 0.49 1.88
CA LEU A 201 -13.71 -0.64 1.80
C LEU A 201 -15.08 -0.20 2.34
N VAL A 202 -16.14 -0.30 1.53
CA VAL A 202 -17.47 0.24 1.86
C VAL A 202 -18.53 -0.85 1.89
N ASN A 203 -19.40 -0.83 2.90
CA ASN A 203 -20.49 -1.79 3.06
C ASN A 203 -21.85 -1.20 2.65
N SER A 204 -22.86 -2.06 2.49
CA SER A 204 -24.23 -1.66 2.15
C SER A 204 -24.80 -0.62 3.11
N ASP A 205 -24.57 -0.79 4.41
CA ASP A 205 -25.08 0.09 5.46
C ASP A 205 -24.56 1.54 5.32
N SER A 206 -23.28 1.71 4.98
CA SER A 206 -22.70 3.04 4.71
C SER A 206 -23.28 3.65 3.44
N LEU A 207 -23.40 2.87 2.36
CA LEU A 207 -23.97 3.33 1.09
C LEU A 207 -25.44 3.76 1.20
N MET A 208 -26.22 3.08 2.05
CA MET A 208 -27.61 3.45 2.30
C MET A 208 -27.76 4.76 3.08
N ARG A 209 -26.82 5.06 3.99
CA ARG A 209 -26.83 6.31 4.78
C ARG A 209 -26.10 7.48 4.11
N GLY A 210 -25.27 7.22 3.10
CA GLY A 210 -24.50 8.25 2.41
C GLY A 210 -25.39 9.32 1.78
N GLU A 211 -24.94 10.58 1.91
CA GLU A 211 -25.61 11.74 1.33
C GLU A 211 -24.92 12.13 0.03
N LEU A 212 -25.67 12.15 -1.08
CA LEU A 212 -25.16 12.56 -2.38
C LEU A 212 -25.26 14.08 -2.53
N ARG A 213 -24.16 14.73 -2.90
CA ARG A 213 -24.07 16.16 -3.21
C ARG A 213 -23.15 16.35 -4.40
N ASP A 214 -23.65 16.97 -5.46
CA ASP A 214 -22.87 17.27 -6.67
C ASP A 214 -22.12 16.05 -7.24
N GLY A 215 -22.79 14.89 -7.30
CA GLY A 215 -22.20 13.63 -7.78
C GLY A 215 -21.23 12.94 -6.81
N VAL A 216 -20.99 13.51 -5.62
CA VAL A 216 -20.09 12.96 -4.59
C VAL A 216 -20.90 12.41 -3.42
N LEU A 217 -20.62 11.18 -2.98
CA LEU A 217 -21.26 10.55 -1.83
C LEU A 217 -20.48 10.83 -0.54
N HIS A 218 -21.12 11.49 0.42
CA HIS A 218 -20.54 11.89 1.70
C HIS A 218 -20.87 10.86 2.78
N MET A 219 -19.84 10.29 3.42
CA MET A 219 -19.98 9.31 4.51
C MET A 219 -18.89 9.54 5.55
N GLY A 220 -19.24 10.11 6.70
CA GLY A 220 -18.27 10.50 7.72
C GLY A 220 -17.20 11.42 7.15
N ASP A 221 -15.94 10.98 7.20
CA ASP A 221 -14.79 11.72 6.68
C ASP A 221 -14.65 11.61 5.15
N ILE A 222 -15.22 10.56 4.57
CA ILE A 222 -15.05 10.19 3.17
C ILE A 222 -15.94 11.03 2.26
N ARG A 223 -15.36 11.38 1.11
CA ARG A 223 -16.00 12.08 -0.02
C ARG A 223 -15.74 11.21 -1.25
N MET A 224 -16.68 10.34 -1.56
CA MET A 224 -16.51 9.28 -2.54
C MET A 224 -17.09 9.72 -3.88
N GLU A 225 -16.27 9.73 -4.92
CA GLU A 225 -16.65 10.08 -6.30
C GLU A 225 -17.11 8.85 -7.08
N ALA A 226 -16.61 7.66 -6.71
CA ALA A 226 -16.94 6.42 -7.41
C ALA A 226 -17.03 5.22 -6.47
N LEU A 227 -17.98 4.32 -6.77
CA LEU A 227 -18.09 2.99 -6.18
C LEU A 227 -17.60 1.93 -7.17
N VAL A 228 -16.82 0.95 -6.70
CA VAL A 228 -16.34 -0.18 -7.48
C VAL A 228 -16.95 -1.46 -6.93
N LEU A 229 -17.69 -2.18 -7.78
CA LEU A 229 -18.21 -3.52 -7.56
C LEU A 229 -17.30 -4.53 -8.26
N SER A 230 -16.49 -5.26 -7.50
CA SER A 230 -15.43 -6.13 -8.03
C SER A 230 -15.79 -7.61 -7.90
N ASN A 231 -16.16 -8.25 -9.01
CA ASN A 231 -16.63 -9.64 -9.05
C ASN A 231 -17.75 -9.91 -8.03
N GLU A 232 -18.66 -8.95 -7.91
CA GLU A 232 -19.79 -9.00 -6.99
C GLU A 232 -20.97 -9.63 -7.72
N THR A 233 -21.39 -10.82 -7.31
CA THR A 233 -22.52 -11.53 -7.94
C THR A 233 -23.85 -11.31 -7.22
N HIS A 234 -23.81 -10.79 -5.99
CA HIS A 234 -24.97 -10.61 -5.12
C HIS A 234 -25.01 -9.22 -4.49
N LEU A 235 -26.20 -8.60 -4.45
CA LEU A 235 -26.46 -7.37 -3.69
C LEU A 235 -27.81 -7.42 -2.96
N PRO A 236 -27.98 -6.70 -1.84
CA PRO A 236 -29.30 -6.42 -1.28
C PRO A 236 -30.16 -5.65 -2.31
N ALA A 237 -31.42 -6.03 -2.49
CA ALA A 237 -32.29 -5.39 -3.48
C ALA A 237 -32.52 -3.90 -3.18
N ASP A 238 -32.57 -3.53 -1.89
CA ASP A 238 -32.70 -2.13 -1.49
C ASP A 238 -31.45 -1.31 -1.86
N LEU A 239 -30.26 -1.91 -1.74
CA LEU A 239 -29.03 -1.29 -2.20
C LEU A 239 -29.05 -1.13 -3.73
N ALA A 240 -29.47 -2.16 -4.47
CA ALA A 240 -29.60 -2.06 -5.93
C ALA A 240 -30.52 -0.90 -6.36
N ARG A 241 -31.68 -0.74 -5.71
CA ARG A 241 -32.55 0.42 -5.97
C ARG A 241 -31.86 1.74 -5.63
N ARG A 242 -31.15 1.81 -4.50
CA ARG A 242 -30.41 3.01 -4.10
C ARG A 242 -29.32 3.37 -5.10
N LEU A 243 -28.58 2.40 -5.63
CA LEU A 243 -27.52 2.64 -6.63
C LEU A 243 -28.09 3.22 -7.93
N ILE A 244 -29.27 2.78 -8.38
CA ILE A 244 -29.96 3.40 -9.53
C ILE A 244 -30.23 4.88 -9.24
N VAL A 245 -30.80 5.20 -8.08
CA VAL A 245 -31.10 6.60 -7.70
C VAL A 245 -29.82 7.43 -7.64
N LEU A 246 -28.79 6.93 -6.96
CA LEU A 246 -27.50 7.62 -6.86
C LEU A 246 -26.89 7.87 -8.24
N SER A 247 -26.93 6.86 -9.12
CA SER A 247 -26.34 6.97 -10.46
C SER A 247 -27.10 7.93 -11.37
N ASN A 248 -28.43 7.98 -11.27
CA ASN A 248 -29.23 8.97 -12.00
C ASN A 248 -28.92 10.41 -11.56
N ASP A 249 -28.51 10.59 -10.31
CA ASP A 249 -28.08 11.87 -9.73
C ASP A 249 -26.57 12.13 -9.89
N GLY A 250 -25.89 11.38 -10.76
CA GLY A 250 -24.50 11.62 -11.17
C GLY A 250 -23.42 10.86 -10.40
N PHE A 251 -23.78 9.98 -9.44
CA PHE A 251 -22.81 9.14 -8.74
C PHE A 251 -22.27 8.02 -9.64
N LYS A 252 -20.95 7.81 -9.67
CA LYS A 252 -20.33 6.86 -10.60
C LYS A 252 -20.24 5.46 -10.00
N VAL A 253 -20.74 4.45 -10.70
CA VAL A 253 -20.70 3.04 -10.27
C VAL A 253 -19.97 2.19 -11.31
N PHE A 254 -18.82 1.66 -10.93
CA PHE A 254 -17.95 0.85 -11.77
C PHE A 254 -18.12 -0.63 -11.46
N PHE A 255 -18.05 -1.46 -12.49
CA PHE A 255 -18.07 -2.92 -12.38
C PHE A 255 -16.75 -3.50 -12.88
N VAL A 256 -16.17 -4.44 -12.14
CA VAL A 256 -14.96 -5.17 -12.55
C VAL A 256 -15.28 -6.67 -12.63
N GLY A 257 -15.16 -7.26 -13.81
CA GLY A 257 -15.41 -8.69 -14.02
C GLY A 257 -16.90 -9.07 -13.94
N GLU A 258 -17.23 -9.99 -13.03
CA GLU A 258 -18.62 -10.45 -12.81
C GLU A 258 -19.49 -9.36 -12.19
N THR A 259 -20.76 -9.31 -12.61
CA THR A 259 -21.73 -8.30 -12.18
C THR A 259 -22.86 -8.90 -11.35
N PRO A 260 -23.50 -8.11 -10.46
CA PRO A 260 -24.57 -8.62 -9.61
C PRO A 260 -25.77 -9.07 -10.42
N ALA A 261 -26.31 -10.25 -10.12
CA ALA A 261 -27.53 -10.75 -10.74
C ALA A 261 -28.50 -11.37 -9.74
N ARG A 262 -28.12 -11.41 -8.45
CA ARG A 262 -28.85 -12.10 -7.40
C ARG A 262 -28.99 -11.27 -6.14
N HIS A 263 -30.09 -11.46 -5.45
CA HIS A 263 -30.32 -10.92 -4.13
C HIS A 263 -29.53 -11.68 -3.07
N SER A 264 -28.89 -10.97 -2.13
CA SER A 264 -28.15 -11.60 -1.04
C SER A 264 -29.03 -12.37 -0.02
N GLY A 265 -30.35 -12.16 -0.01
CA GLY A 265 -31.28 -12.78 0.94
C GLY A 265 -32.19 -13.85 0.32
N PHE A 266 -32.72 -14.76 1.14
CA PHE A 266 -33.64 -15.82 0.71
C PHE A 266 -35.11 -15.38 0.66
N HIS A 267 -35.47 -14.29 1.34
CA HIS A 267 -36.85 -13.81 1.41
C HIS A 267 -37.27 -13.16 0.08
N VAL A 268 -38.30 -13.73 -0.56
CA VAL A 268 -38.86 -13.26 -1.86
C VAL A 268 -37.75 -13.09 -2.92
N SER A 269 -36.80 -14.02 -2.94
CA SER A 269 -35.56 -13.92 -3.74
C SER A 269 -35.83 -13.71 -5.22
N ARG A 270 -36.77 -14.43 -5.86
CA ARG A 270 -37.04 -14.27 -7.30
C ARG A 270 -37.41 -12.85 -7.71
N MET A 271 -38.23 -12.16 -6.91
CA MET A 271 -38.62 -10.76 -7.20
C MET A 271 -37.44 -9.82 -6.96
N ASN A 272 -36.67 -10.07 -5.89
CA ASN A 272 -35.50 -9.27 -5.56
C ASN A 272 -34.32 -9.50 -6.51
N ASP A 273 -34.17 -10.69 -7.07
CA ASP A 273 -33.21 -11.01 -8.13
C ASP A 273 -33.50 -10.14 -9.36
N ALA A 274 -34.77 -10.01 -9.75
CA ALA A 274 -35.17 -9.13 -10.85
C ALA A 274 -34.82 -7.65 -10.59
N VAL A 275 -34.91 -7.19 -9.34
CA VAL A 275 -34.47 -5.83 -8.97
C VAL A 275 -32.97 -5.66 -9.15
N VAL A 276 -32.17 -6.66 -8.74
CA VAL A 276 -30.70 -6.62 -8.89
C VAL A 276 -30.31 -6.69 -10.37
N SER A 277 -30.92 -7.59 -11.15
CA SER A 277 -30.68 -7.69 -12.59
C SER A 277 -31.02 -6.40 -13.32
N ASN A 278 -32.15 -5.76 -13.00
CA ASN A 278 -32.53 -4.48 -13.59
C ASN A 278 -31.52 -3.36 -13.27
N MET A 279 -31.01 -3.29 -12.03
CA MET A 279 -29.93 -2.35 -11.70
C MET A 279 -28.68 -2.61 -12.55
N THR A 280 -28.27 -3.87 -12.69
CA THR A 280 -27.12 -4.22 -13.50
C THR A 280 -27.36 -3.90 -14.98
N GLU A 281 -28.55 -4.14 -15.52
CA GLU A 281 -28.91 -3.75 -16.89
C GLU A 281 -28.93 -2.23 -17.07
N ALA A 282 -29.36 -1.47 -16.07
CA ALA A 282 -29.41 0.00 -16.14
C ALA A 282 -28.01 0.63 -16.02
N LEU A 283 -27.13 0.08 -15.19
CA LEU A 283 -25.84 0.70 -14.85
C LEU A 283 -24.64 0.06 -15.56
N ALA A 284 -24.68 -1.24 -15.87
CA ALA A 284 -23.56 -1.95 -16.48
C ALA A 284 -23.58 -1.91 -18.01
N THR A 285 -24.52 -1.18 -18.64
CA THR A 285 -24.56 -0.97 -20.10
C THR A 285 -23.48 0.00 -20.55
N ARG A 286 -22.24 -0.52 -20.54
CA ARG A 286 -21.06 -0.15 -21.34
C ARG A 286 -20.17 1.02 -20.93
N GLU A 287 -20.61 2.00 -20.14
CA GLU A 287 -19.72 3.14 -19.86
C GLU A 287 -18.66 2.86 -18.79
N TRP A 288 -19.00 2.18 -17.68
CA TRP A 288 -18.08 2.01 -16.54
C TRP A 288 -17.87 0.54 -16.15
N ARG A 289 -17.70 -0.33 -17.14
CA ARG A 289 -17.34 -1.74 -16.93
C ARG A 289 -15.90 -2.02 -17.35
N ALA A 290 -15.09 -2.46 -16.39
CA ALA A 290 -13.74 -2.93 -16.63
C ALA A 290 -13.73 -4.46 -16.78
N ASP A 291 -13.07 -4.96 -17.82
CA ASP A 291 -12.89 -6.40 -18.05
C ASP A 291 -11.98 -7.05 -17.00
N SER A 292 -11.05 -6.28 -16.43
CA SER A 292 -10.12 -6.75 -15.41
C SER A 292 -9.73 -5.63 -14.44
N PRO A 293 -9.17 -5.97 -13.27
CA PRO A 293 -8.58 -5.00 -12.35
C PRO A 293 -7.65 -3.97 -13.01
N GLN A 294 -6.83 -4.40 -13.98
CA GLN A 294 -5.81 -3.57 -14.61
C GLN A 294 -6.38 -2.51 -15.55
N THR A 295 -7.59 -2.70 -16.09
CA THR A 295 -8.22 -1.71 -16.98
C THR A 295 -9.05 -0.67 -16.22
N LEU A 296 -9.33 -0.90 -14.93
CA LEU A 296 -10.12 0.00 -14.09
C LEU A 296 -9.51 1.41 -13.96
N PRO A 297 -8.19 1.60 -13.72
CA PRO A 297 -7.62 2.94 -13.57
C PRO A 297 -7.81 3.85 -14.79
N ALA A 298 -7.64 3.31 -16.00
CA ALA A 298 -7.86 4.06 -17.23
C ALA A 298 -9.33 4.44 -17.42
N LEU A 299 -10.25 3.58 -16.96
CA LEU A 299 -11.68 3.83 -17.01
C LEU A 299 -12.12 4.91 -16.00
N LEU A 300 -11.53 4.90 -14.81
CA LEU A 300 -11.72 5.96 -13.81
C LEU A 300 -11.25 7.33 -14.35
N GLU A 301 -10.08 7.37 -14.99
CA GLU A 301 -9.55 8.58 -15.60
C GLU A 301 -10.44 9.08 -16.75
N ALA A 302 -10.88 8.18 -17.63
CA ALA A 302 -11.83 8.52 -18.72
C ALA A 302 -13.18 9.05 -18.19
N ALA A 303 -13.54 8.66 -16.97
CA ALA A 303 -14.73 9.14 -16.28
C ALA A 303 -14.47 10.38 -15.41
N ASP A 304 -13.32 11.04 -15.53
CA ASP A 304 -12.93 12.21 -14.74
C ASP A 304 -12.97 11.95 -13.22
N VAL A 305 -12.43 10.80 -12.80
CA VAL A 305 -12.15 10.48 -11.40
C VAL A 305 -10.63 10.45 -11.25
N ALA A 306 -10.06 11.47 -10.63
CA ALA A 306 -8.61 11.65 -10.57
C ALA A 306 -7.98 10.88 -9.38
N PRO A 307 -6.79 10.28 -9.54
CA PRO A 307 -6.06 9.71 -8.41
C PRO A 307 -5.54 10.79 -7.46
N GLY A 308 -5.38 10.43 -6.19
CA GLY A 308 -4.86 11.34 -5.17
C GLY A 308 -3.38 11.66 -5.27
N LEU A 309 -2.62 10.79 -5.94
CA LEU A 309 -1.20 10.90 -6.25
C LEU A 309 -0.99 10.27 -7.63
N ARG A 310 -0.59 11.04 -8.63
CA ARG A 310 -0.34 10.54 -9.99
C ARG A 310 1.10 10.07 -10.12
N PHE A 311 1.33 8.79 -10.33
CA PHE A 311 2.68 8.29 -10.65
C PHE A 311 2.99 8.48 -12.13
N GLN A 312 4.27 8.68 -12.46
CA GLN A 312 4.74 8.72 -13.85
C GLN A 312 4.55 7.37 -14.57
N SER A 313 4.61 6.27 -13.81
CA SER A 313 4.32 4.91 -14.23
C SER A 313 3.81 4.12 -13.02
N ASP A 314 3.08 3.04 -13.25
CA ASP A 314 2.59 2.13 -12.21
C ASP A 314 3.64 1.78 -11.15
N GLN A 315 3.23 1.83 -9.88
CA GLN A 315 4.08 1.57 -8.71
C GLN A 315 3.43 0.54 -7.76
N PRO A 316 3.49 -0.77 -8.05
CA PRO A 316 2.75 -1.79 -7.29
C PRO A 316 3.14 -1.92 -5.81
N GLU A 317 4.38 -1.57 -5.46
CA GLU A 317 4.95 -1.63 -4.11
C GLU A 317 4.84 -0.31 -3.36
N MET A 318 4.40 0.76 -4.02
CA MET A 318 4.16 2.04 -3.37
C MET A 318 2.76 2.06 -2.78
N GLN A 319 2.67 2.46 -1.52
CA GLN A 319 1.42 2.56 -0.79
C GLN A 319 1.35 3.94 -0.15
N TYR A 320 0.17 4.55 -0.16
CA TYR A 320 0.00 5.82 0.50
C TYR A 320 -1.40 5.99 1.10
N ILE A 321 -1.50 6.92 2.05
CA ILE A 321 -2.77 7.38 2.62
C ILE A 321 -2.74 8.90 2.75
N ARG A 322 -3.89 9.53 2.51
CA ARG A 322 -4.08 10.98 2.61
C ARG A 322 -4.86 11.37 3.85
N ARG A 323 -4.43 12.45 4.48
CA ARG A 323 -5.14 13.10 5.59
C ARG A 323 -5.32 14.57 5.26
N GLN A 324 -6.45 15.14 5.67
CA GLN A 324 -6.64 16.60 5.65
C GLN A 324 -6.74 17.14 7.07
N ILE A 325 -5.92 18.16 7.36
CA ILE A 325 -5.89 18.90 8.63
C ILE A 325 -6.07 20.39 8.30
N GLY A 326 -7.27 20.93 8.52
CA GLY A 326 -7.60 22.26 8.01
C GLY A 326 -7.44 22.33 6.50
N ASP A 327 -6.64 23.28 6.02
CA ASP A 327 -6.32 23.45 4.60
C ASP A 327 -5.10 22.63 4.15
N ASP A 328 -4.39 22.01 5.09
CA ASP A 328 -3.22 21.18 4.79
C ASP A 328 -3.63 19.75 4.40
N ARG A 329 -2.98 19.23 3.37
CA ARG A 329 -3.05 17.83 2.96
C ARG A 329 -1.75 17.12 3.33
N PHE A 330 -1.85 15.99 4.01
CA PHE A 330 -0.73 15.15 4.37
C PHE A 330 -0.78 13.84 3.58
N TYR A 331 0.37 13.42 3.09
CA TYR A 331 0.58 12.19 2.34
C TYR A 331 1.62 11.36 3.07
N PHE A 332 1.18 10.26 3.67
CA PHE A 332 2.11 9.26 4.18
C PHE A 332 2.34 8.23 3.07
N ILE A 333 3.56 8.20 2.53
CA ILE A 333 3.95 7.37 1.40
C ILE A 333 5.00 6.38 1.88
N ARG A 334 4.86 5.10 1.51
CA ARG A 334 5.81 4.05 1.87
C ARG A 334 6.04 3.07 0.73
N SER A 335 7.16 2.36 0.80
CA SER A 335 7.46 1.18 -0.01
C SER A 335 7.19 -0.11 0.79
N SER A 336 6.66 -1.13 0.12
CA SER A 336 6.64 -2.51 0.63
C SER A 336 7.81 -3.35 0.13
N ASP A 337 8.70 -2.79 -0.69
CA ASP A 337 9.81 -3.50 -1.31
C ASP A 337 11.06 -3.52 -0.40
N GLU A 338 11.83 -4.61 -0.49
CA GLU A 338 13.12 -4.79 0.18
C GLU A 338 14.27 -4.07 -0.53
N GLU A 339 14.05 -3.60 -1.76
CA GLU A 339 14.98 -2.79 -2.52
C GLU A 339 14.60 -1.30 -2.53
N PRO A 340 15.55 -0.37 -2.72
CA PRO A 340 15.24 1.04 -2.87
C PRO A 340 14.29 1.29 -4.06
N ARG A 341 13.30 2.17 -3.89
CA ARG A 341 12.32 2.51 -4.93
C ARG A 341 12.45 3.96 -5.37
N ASN A 342 12.77 4.14 -6.64
CA ASN A 342 12.67 5.44 -7.30
C ASN A 342 11.22 5.69 -7.72
N PHE A 343 10.73 6.90 -7.50
CA PHE A 343 9.43 7.30 -7.97
C PHE A 343 9.42 8.77 -8.42
N THR A 344 8.53 9.07 -9.35
CA THR A 344 8.10 10.43 -9.68
C THR A 344 6.58 10.48 -9.50
N GLY A 345 6.12 11.36 -8.63
CA GLY A 345 4.73 11.46 -8.22
C GLY A 345 4.23 12.90 -8.25
N ALA A 346 3.09 13.16 -8.89
CA ALA A 346 2.44 14.45 -8.93
C ALA A 346 1.25 14.48 -7.96
N LEU A 347 1.26 15.45 -7.06
CA LEU A 347 0.25 15.66 -6.04
C LEU A 347 -0.65 16.84 -6.43
N PRO A 348 -1.99 16.70 -6.42
CA PRO A 348 -2.90 17.82 -6.66
C PRO A 348 -2.66 18.97 -5.70
N CYS A 349 -2.55 20.18 -6.23
CA CYS A 349 -2.16 21.39 -5.52
C CYS A 349 -2.96 22.59 -6.01
N ASP A 350 -3.50 23.35 -5.07
CA ASP A 350 -4.19 24.60 -5.39
C ASP A 350 -3.12 25.69 -5.58
N ALA A 351 -3.41 26.77 -6.31
CA ALA A 351 -2.41 27.75 -6.80
C ALA A 351 -1.47 28.40 -5.75
N THR A 352 -1.70 28.16 -4.46
CA THR A 352 -0.93 28.71 -3.34
C THR A 352 -0.29 27.64 -2.44
N CYS A 353 -0.20 26.38 -2.89
CA CYS A 353 0.32 25.29 -2.07
C CYS A 353 1.82 25.04 -2.30
N ALA A 354 2.57 24.73 -1.23
CA ALA A 354 3.98 24.37 -1.27
C ALA A 354 4.22 23.02 -0.54
N PRO A 355 5.14 22.18 -1.04
CA PRO A 355 5.47 20.92 -0.39
C PRO A 355 6.48 21.07 0.75
N TRP A 356 6.25 20.26 1.78
CA TRP A 356 7.13 20.11 2.93
C TRP A 356 7.32 18.63 3.25
N HIS A 357 8.57 18.18 3.30
CA HIS A 357 8.92 16.92 3.93
C HIS A 357 8.89 17.10 5.44
N VAL A 358 8.06 16.30 6.12
CA VAL A 358 7.99 16.22 7.57
C VAL A 358 8.82 15.02 8.02
N ASP A 359 9.99 15.27 8.60
CA ASP A 359 10.80 14.20 9.16
C ASP A 359 10.13 13.67 10.44
N LEU A 360 9.58 12.47 10.38
CA LEU A 360 8.90 11.85 11.52
C LEU A 360 9.87 11.48 12.66
N TRP A 361 11.17 11.36 12.42
CA TRP A 361 12.16 11.08 13.47
C TRP A 361 12.48 12.31 14.32
N THR A 362 12.59 13.48 13.68
CA THR A 362 12.99 14.72 14.37
C THR A 362 11.84 15.68 14.60
N GLY A 363 10.81 15.66 13.75
CA GLY A 363 9.72 16.63 13.69
C GLY A 363 10.05 17.88 12.86
N VAL A 364 11.25 17.95 12.27
CA VAL A 364 11.67 19.08 11.44
C VAL A 364 10.94 19.03 10.09
N GLN A 365 10.49 20.20 9.62
CA GLN A 365 9.90 20.35 8.29
C GLN A 365 10.90 21.06 7.36
N THR A 366 11.14 20.48 6.19
CA THR A 366 12.00 21.05 5.15
C THR A 366 11.30 20.97 3.80
N HIS A 367 11.72 21.77 2.83
CA HIS A 367 11.23 21.59 1.46
C HIS A 367 11.88 20.34 0.84
N PRO A 368 11.13 19.49 0.12
CA PRO A 368 11.73 18.38 -0.63
C PRO A 368 12.78 18.92 -1.60
N PRO A 369 13.97 18.31 -1.69
CA PRO A 369 15.06 18.86 -2.49
C PRO A 369 14.74 18.89 -4.00
N LEU A 370 14.03 17.86 -4.48
CA LEU A 370 13.63 17.68 -5.87
C LEU A 370 12.11 17.75 -5.98
N HIS A 371 11.61 18.94 -6.26
CA HIS A 371 10.21 19.15 -6.62
C HIS A 371 10.11 20.21 -7.73
N HIS A 372 8.94 20.33 -8.34
CA HIS A 372 8.55 21.53 -9.08
C HIS A 372 7.02 21.62 -9.08
N CYS A 373 6.51 22.84 -9.21
CA CYS A 373 5.09 23.09 -9.38
C CYS A 373 4.76 23.25 -10.88
N ASP A 374 3.83 22.47 -11.38
CA ASP A 374 3.35 22.54 -12.78
C ASP A 374 1.82 22.37 -12.80
N ASP A 375 1.13 23.27 -13.49
CA ASP A 375 -0.33 23.21 -13.75
C ASP A 375 -1.22 22.71 -12.59
N GLY A 376 -1.12 23.34 -11.40
CA GLY A 376 -1.92 22.92 -10.24
C GLY A 376 -1.51 21.57 -9.64
N MET A 377 -0.27 21.13 -9.90
CA MET A 377 0.31 19.91 -9.35
C MET A 377 1.68 20.22 -8.76
N VAL A 378 2.03 19.52 -7.69
CA VAL A 378 3.39 19.46 -7.17
C VAL A 378 3.99 18.12 -7.56
N VAL A 379 5.01 18.14 -8.41
CA VAL A 379 5.73 16.94 -8.81
C VAL A 379 6.91 16.74 -7.87
N LEU A 380 7.00 15.56 -7.27
CA LEU A 380 8.07 15.11 -6.40
C LEU A 380 8.82 13.97 -7.08
N SER A 381 10.15 14.00 -7.02
CA SER A 381 10.98 12.86 -7.45
C SER A 381 11.97 12.50 -6.36
N GLY A 382 12.18 11.21 -6.14
CA GLY A 382 13.13 10.75 -5.14
C GLY A 382 13.24 9.24 -5.05
N THR A 383 14.00 8.80 -4.06
CA THR A 383 14.23 7.40 -3.74
C THR A 383 13.74 7.15 -2.32
N LEU A 384 12.87 6.16 -2.15
CA LEU A 384 12.61 5.54 -0.86
C LEU A 384 13.64 4.43 -0.63
N GLU A 385 14.25 4.43 0.54
CA GLU A 385 15.08 3.31 1.01
C GLU A 385 14.25 2.01 1.10
N PRO A 386 14.89 0.83 1.23
CA PRO A 386 14.22 -0.44 1.53
C PRO A 386 13.18 -0.30 2.64
N PHE A 387 11.93 -0.68 2.33
CA PHE A 387 10.76 -0.51 3.19
C PHE A 387 10.55 0.90 3.75
N GLY A 388 11.13 1.91 3.09
CA GLY A 388 11.18 3.28 3.54
C GLY A 388 9.82 3.96 3.48
N SER A 389 9.67 5.04 4.26
CA SER A 389 8.47 5.86 4.30
C SER A 389 8.83 7.34 4.37
N MET A 390 7.98 8.21 3.85
CA MET A 390 8.08 9.66 4.02
C MET A 390 6.70 10.27 4.31
N MET A 391 6.71 11.44 4.94
CA MET A 391 5.52 12.26 5.15
C MET A 391 5.65 13.58 4.39
N ILE A 392 4.76 13.81 3.43
CA ILE A 392 4.68 15.09 2.71
C ILE A 392 3.46 15.86 3.17
N ARG A 393 3.66 17.12 3.54
CA ARG A 393 2.60 18.10 3.78
C ARG A 393 2.53 19.05 2.59
N LEU A 394 1.34 19.21 2.03
CA LEU A 394 0.99 20.27 1.10
C LEU A 394 0.12 21.28 1.85
N GLY A 395 0.52 22.55 1.84
CA GLY A 395 -0.20 23.60 2.54
C GLY A 395 0.12 24.98 1.99
N PRO A 396 -0.59 26.03 2.43
CA PRO A 396 -0.34 27.39 1.98
C PRO A 396 1.13 27.79 2.15
N GLY A 397 1.74 28.29 1.08
CA GLY A 397 3.12 28.75 1.13
C GLY A 397 3.63 29.17 -0.23
N THR A 398 4.63 30.06 -0.23
CA THR A 398 5.36 30.41 -1.45
C THR A 398 6.50 29.42 -1.66
N GLU A 399 6.59 28.89 -2.88
CA GLU A 399 7.71 28.06 -3.30
C GLU A 399 9.04 28.81 -3.05
N LYS A 400 9.95 28.19 -2.29
CA LYS A 400 11.32 28.69 -2.11
C LYS A 400 12.23 28.07 -3.18
N ARG A 401 13.37 28.72 -3.44
CA ARG A 401 14.40 28.17 -4.35
C ARG A 401 14.78 26.75 -3.90
N HIS A 402 14.61 25.79 -4.78
CA HIS A 402 14.93 24.38 -4.60
C HIS A 402 15.75 23.88 -5.81
N VAL A 403 16.23 22.64 -5.77
CA VAL A 403 17.00 22.06 -6.87
C VAL A 403 16.04 21.62 -7.96
N ALA A 404 16.11 22.28 -9.12
CA ALA A 404 15.39 21.85 -10.31
C ALA A 404 16.30 20.97 -11.17
N ASN A 405 15.82 19.80 -11.59
CA ASN A 405 16.43 19.06 -12.70
C ASN A 405 16.08 19.77 -14.01
N GLY A 406 17.07 19.97 -14.86
CA GLY A 406 16.86 20.46 -16.21
C GLY A 406 17.72 19.67 -17.18
N ASP A 407 17.19 19.42 -18.39
CA ASP A 407 17.93 18.85 -19.52
C ASP A 407 18.89 19.88 -20.12
N LEU A 408 19.78 20.39 -19.28
CA LEU A 408 20.89 21.21 -19.72
C LEU A 408 22.03 20.26 -20.06
N PRO A 409 22.60 20.29 -21.28
CA PRO A 409 23.83 19.58 -21.54
C PRO A 409 24.91 20.17 -20.65
N VAL A 410 25.28 19.43 -19.61
CA VAL A 410 26.34 19.80 -18.68
C VAL A 410 27.63 19.14 -19.14
N THR A 411 28.66 19.93 -19.42
CA THR A 411 30.01 19.45 -19.68
C THR A 411 30.86 19.76 -18.46
N ARG A 412 31.55 18.75 -17.91
CA ARG A 412 32.53 18.96 -16.84
C ARG A 412 33.83 19.49 -17.47
N ILE A 413 34.28 20.65 -17.02
CA ILE A 413 35.56 21.27 -17.42
C ILE A 413 36.38 21.45 -16.13
N GLY A 414 37.27 20.49 -15.84
CA GLY A 414 38.03 20.45 -14.59
C GLY A 414 37.13 20.23 -13.37
N PRO A 415 37.29 20.99 -12.26
CA PRO A 415 36.41 20.91 -11.08
C PRO A 415 35.04 21.59 -11.28
N THR A 416 34.84 22.24 -12.43
CA THR A 416 33.65 23.07 -12.72
C THR A 416 32.68 22.35 -13.65
N LEU A 417 31.38 22.50 -13.37
CA LEU A 417 30.29 22.11 -14.27
C LEU A 417 29.90 23.33 -15.11
N SER A 418 29.87 23.17 -16.44
CA SER A 418 29.45 24.22 -17.39
C SER A 418 28.22 23.75 -18.17
N SER A 419 27.20 24.60 -18.26
CA SER A 419 26.01 24.35 -19.08
C SER A 419 25.77 25.51 -20.05
N LYS A 420 25.57 25.23 -21.34
CA LYS A 420 25.16 26.26 -22.31
C LYS A 420 23.63 26.32 -22.40
N ARG A 421 23.05 27.39 -21.85
CA ARG A 421 21.63 27.72 -22.06
C ARG A 421 21.46 28.16 -23.52
N ARG A 422 20.78 27.37 -24.38
CA ARG A 422 20.31 27.89 -25.69
C ARG A 422 19.29 28.98 -25.40
N ARG A 423 19.67 30.25 -25.50
CA ARG A 423 18.68 31.34 -25.60
C ARG A 423 17.90 31.09 -26.90
N ARG A 424 16.61 30.78 -26.82
CA ARG A 424 15.70 30.98 -27.96
C ARG A 424 15.79 32.48 -28.30
N ALA A 425 16.26 32.80 -29.49
CA ALA A 425 16.22 34.17 -29.99
C ALA A 425 14.75 34.59 -30.11
N PRO A 426 14.38 35.84 -29.76
CA PRO A 426 13.04 36.34 -30.01
C PRO A 426 12.79 36.36 -31.52
N MET A 427 11.67 35.79 -31.92
CA MET A 427 11.23 35.69 -33.31
C MET A 427 10.76 37.07 -33.75
N ASN A 428 11.66 37.89 -34.31
CA ASN A 428 11.28 39.12 -35.00
C ASN A 428 11.10 38.82 -36.49
N SER A 429 9.83 38.88 -36.90
CA SER A 429 9.36 38.98 -38.27
C SER A 429 9.81 40.30 -38.91
N TYR A 430 10.60 40.27 -39.99
CA TYR A 430 10.56 41.29 -41.05
C TYR A 430 11.07 40.71 -42.38
N LEU A 431 10.25 40.91 -43.43
CA LEU A 431 10.56 40.74 -44.85
C LEU A 431 11.70 41.67 -45.29
N GLY A 432 12.53 41.23 -46.25
CA GLY A 432 13.41 42.15 -46.99
C GLY A 432 14.40 41.48 -47.97
N MET A 433 13.95 41.31 -49.21
CA MET A 433 14.66 41.37 -50.53
C MET A 433 16.10 40.84 -50.76
N ALA A 434 16.25 40.25 -51.95
CA ALA A 434 17.40 39.59 -52.55
C ALA A 434 18.53 40.52 -53.06
N ILE A 435 19.73 39.96 -53.30
CA ILE A 435 20.46 39.87 -54.61
C ILE A 435 21.89 39.27 -54.38
N PRO A 436 22.51 38.60 -55.39
CA PRO A 436 23.51 37.54 -55.20
C PRO A 436 24.94 37.91 -55.61
N GLN A 437 25.95 37.15 -55.15
CA GLN A 437 27.28 37.08 -55.79
C GLN A 437 27.89 35.67 -55.72
N ARG A 438 28.81 35.42 -56.65
CA ARG A 438 29.17 34.17 -57.34
C ARG A 438 30.67 33.88 -57.12
N LEU A 439 31.11 32.65 -57.44
CA LEU A 439 32.50 32.18 -57.72
C LEU A 439 33.36 31.73 -56.52
N LEU A 440 34.17 30.65 -56.52
CA LEU A 440 34.33 29.40 -57.30
C LEU A 440 35.39 28.50 -56.53
N PRO A 441 35.85 27.33 -57.03
CA PRO A 441 35.86 26.02 -56.36
C PRO A 441 37.20 25.61 -55.70
N ILE A 442 37.34 24.37 -55.19
CA ILE A 442 38.56 23.52 -55.30
C ILE A 442 38.23 22.03 -55.05
N HIS A 443 38.98 21.19 -55.76
CA HIS A 443 38.91 19.78 -56.11
C HIS A 443 38.97 18.68 -55.01
N CYS A 444 38.34 17.54 -55.34
CA CYS A 444 38.60 16.13 -54.95
C CYS A 444 39.75 15.51 -55.81
N PRO A 445 40.20 14.23 -55.68
CA PRO A 445 40.29 13.20 -54.58
C PRO A 445 41.69 12.45 -54.69
N PRO A 446 41.89 11.09 -54.62
CA PRO A 446 41.32 9.93 -53.87
C PRO A 446 42.37 8.93 -53.23
N SER A 447 41.86 7.79 -52.72
CA SER A 447 42.48 6.43 -52.55
C SER A 447 43.25 6.13 -51.25
N LEU A 448 43.26 4.94 -50.63
CA LEU A 448 43.21 3.56 -51.14
C LEU A 448 42.82 2.54 -50.03
N ALA A 449 42.29 1.38 -50.42
CA ALA A 449 41.84 0.26 -49.58
C ALA A 449 42.95 -0.77 -49.24
N LEU A 450 42.70 -1.64 -48.24
CA LEU A 450 43.05 -3.09 -48.09
C LEU A 450 43.19 -3.47 -46.60
N LYS A 451 42.32 -4.32 -46.02
CA LYS A 451 42.32 -5.82 -45.91
C LYS A 451 43.23 -6.43 -44.81
N THR A 452 42.56 -7.26 -43.99
CA THR A 452 42.97 -8.53 -43.34
C THR A 452 43.95 -8.56 -42.16
N GLY A 453 43.59 -9.34 -41.12
CA GLY A 453 44.54 -9.92 -40.16
C GLY A 453 43.90 -10.38 -38.84
N ARG A 454 43.59 -11.68 -38.70
CA ARG A 454 43.40 -12.35 -37.39
C ARG A 454 44.77 -12.53 -36.74
N CYS A 455 44.86 -12.40 -35.41
CA CYS A 455 45.83 -13.12 -34.59
C CYS A 455 45.25 -13.39 -33.19
N ALA A 456 45.46 -14.62 -32.72
CA ALA A 456 45.08 -15.14 -31.42
C ALA A 456 46.31 -15.21 -30.50
N SER A 457 46.10 -15.09 -29.18
CA SER A 457 46.90 -15.69 -28.09
C SER A 457 46.02 -15.62 -26.83
N ARG A 458 45.52 -16.74 -26.26
CA ARG A 458 46.14 -17.67 -25.29
C ARG A 458 47.00 -16.99 -24.22
N HIS A 459 46.50 -16.98 -22.98
CA HIS A 459 47.28 -17.35 -21.81
C HIS A 459 46.41 -17.86 -20.65
N ASP A 460 47.05 -18.69 -19.83
CA ASP A 460 46.54 -19.81 -19.05
C ASP A 460 45.96 -19.46 -17.67
N HIS A 461 45.11 -20.37 -17.18
CA HIS A 461 44.74 -20.53 -15.78
C HIS A 461 45.91 -21.07 -14.93
N PRO A 462 45.81 -20.96 -13.59
CA PRO A 462 45.69 -22.21 -12.85
C PRO A 462 44.60 -22.21 -11.77
N THR A 463 44.11 -23.42 -11.57
CA THR A 463 43.07 -23.92 -10.66
C THR A 463 43.53 -24.02 -9.20
N GLY A 464 42.65 -23.73 -8.25
CA GLY A 464 42.78 -24.08 -6.84
C GLY A 464 41.57 -24.87 -6.34
N ARG A 465 41.76 -26.17 -6.07
CA ARG A 465 40.80 -27.06 -5.38
C ARG A 465 40.83 -26.81 -3.87
N GLN A 466 39.67 -26.74 -3.21
CA GLN A 466 39.57 -27.04 -1.77
C GLN A 466 38.43 -28.01 -1.46
N ARG A 467 38.72 -28.82 -0.44
CA ARG A 467 38.14 -30.12 -0.09
C ARG A 467 36.77 -30.01 0.58
N ARG A 468 35.86 -30.93 0.26
CA ARG A 468 34.65 -31.24 1.05
C ARG A 468 35.00 -32.28 2.12
N LEU A 469 34.61 -32.02 3.36
CA LEU A 469 34.57 -32.96 4.48
C LEU A 469 33.11 -33.33 4.75
N ASN A 470 32.83 -34.63 4.80
CA ASN A 470 31.54 -35.21 5.17
C ASN A 470 31.37 -35.24 6.69
N SER A 471 30.13 -35.08 7.16
CA SER A 471 29.63 -35.67 8.42
C SER A 471 28.11 -35.90 8.32
N PRO A 472 27.55 -36.99 8.90
CA PRO A 472 26.23 -37.49 8.52
C PRO A 472 25.09 -36.93 9.40
N LEU A 473 23.98 -36.57 8.74
CA LEU A 473 22.70 -36.26 9.38
C LEU A 473 21.94 -37.55 9.72
N ARG A 474 21.50 -37.65 10.98
CA ARG A 474 20.57 -38.70 11.45
C ARG A 474 19.14 -38.31 11.07
N HIS A 475 18.42 -39.26 10.46
CA HIS A 475 16.99 -39.18 10.17
C HIS A 475 16.14 -39.14 11.45
N TRP A 476 15.13 -38.27 11.47
CA TRP A 476 13.95 -38.35 12.33
C TRP A 476 12.70 -38.55 11.44
N PRO A 477 11.73 -39.38 11.83
CA PRO A 477 10.57 -39.70 11.00
C PRO A 477 9.52 -38.59 11.04
N THR A 478 9.02 -38.21 9.87
CA THR A 478 7.83 -37.39 9.67
C THR A 478 6.57 -38.20 10.01
N GLY A 479 5.97 -37.93 11.16
CA GLY A 479 4.62 -38.38 11.50
C GLY A 479 3.61 -37.26 11.21
N ALA A 480 2.78 -37.45 10.18
CA ALA A 480 1.61 -36.62 9.94
C ALA A 480 0.55 -36.94 11.01
N ILE A 481 0.13 -35.92 11.78
CA ILE A 481 -1.02 -36.02 12.69
C ILE A 481 -2.16 -35.22 12.06
N SER A 482 -3.14 -35.93 11.52
CA SER A 482 -4.45 -35.40 11.15
C SER A 482 -5.32 -35.36 12.41
N LEU A 483 -5.70 -34.16 12.86
CA LEU A 483 -6.70 -33.98 13.91
C LEU A 483 -8.07 -33.77 13.27
N ASN A 484 -8.81 -34.88 13.14
CA ASN A 484 -10.24 -34.86 12.85
C ASN A 484 -10.99 -34.37 14.10
N CYS A 485 -11.64 -33.22 13.97
CA CYS A 485 -12.55 -32.69 14.98
C CYS A 485 -13.93 -33.34 14.83
N ALA A 486 -14.28 -34.28 15.70
CA ALA A 486 -15.63 -34.82 15.81
C ALA A 486 -16.36 -34.14 16.98
N MET A 487 -17.43 -33.41 16.68
CA MET A 487 -18.30 -32.76 17.65
C MET A 487 -19.48 -33.65 18.06
N ARG A 488 -19.63 -33.78 19.38
CA ARG A 488 -20.87 -33.94 20.20
C ARG A 488 -21.65 -35.26 20.22
N ARG A 489 -21.88 -35.75 21.46
CA ARG A 489 -23.09 -35.61 22.31
C ARG A 489 -22.69 -36.12 23.72
N GLY A 490 -22.80 -35.36 24.80
CA GLY A 490 -24.03 -34.99 25.52
C GLY A 490 -24.05 -35.73 26.87
N GLY A 491 -23.90 -35.02 27.99
CA GLY A 491 -23.99 -35.61 29.33
C GLY A 491 -23.73 -34.59 30.43
N ARG A 492 -24.80 -34.25 31.18
CA ARG A 492 -24.76 -33.42 32.39
C ARG A 492 -23.90 -34.10 33.46
N SER A 493 -23.04 -33.35 34.15
CA SER A 493 -22.81 -33.55 35.58
C SER A 493 -22.26 -32.28 36.24
N THR A 494 -22.60 -32.17 37.51
CA THR A 494 -22.58 -31.04 38.45
C THR A 494 -21.19 -30.53 38.85
N GLN A 495 -21.12 -29.24 39.21
CA GLN A 495 -20.03 -28.63 39.99
C GLN A 495 -19.74 -29.41 41.30
N PRO A 496 -18.56 -29.17 41.91
CA PRO A 496 -18.55 -28.22 43.01
C PRO A 496 -17.40 -27.21 42.98
N ALA A 497 -17.69 -26.04 43.54
CA ALA A 497 -16.76 -24.99 43.90
C ALA A 497 -15.78 -25.44 45.00
N LEU A 498 -14.55 -24.95 44.95
CA LEU A 498 -13.66 -24.87 46.10
C LEU A 498 -12.90 -23.53 46.08
N ARG A 499 -12.64 -23.09 47.30
CA ARG A 499 -12.30 -21.73 47.79
C ARG A 499 -11.02 -21.14 47.25
#